data_AF-A0AAV3XC19-F1
#
_entry.id   AF-A0AAV3XC19-F1
#
_cell.length_a   1.000
_cell.length_b   1.000
_cell.length_c   1.000
_cell.angle_alpha   90.00
_cell.angle_beta   90.00
_cell.angle_gamma   90.00
#
_symmetry.space_group_name_H-M   'P 1'
#
loop_
_entity.id
_entity.type
_entity.pdbx_description
1 polymer ?
#
loop_
_entity_poly.entity_id
_entity_poly.type
_entity_poly.pdbx_seq_one_letter_code
_entity_poly.pdbx_strand_id
1 'polypeptide(L)'
;MERPKLAVVSETDTDKFSVADTAIRVDVAVLDKLMNLVGELVICRNQILEFSHSEIKDDAFKSVSGRLNLVTSELQEGVMKTRMQPIRTLWNKFPRVVRDIALSLGKQVRLEMEGEETELDKIIEAIANPLTHLIRNCLDRGLETPEVRVNPPSDEFVCERIAKAVK
;
A
#
# COMPACT_ATOMS: atom_id res chain seq x y z
N MET A 1 73.44 -10.41 -13.93
CA MET A 1 72.17 -10.29 -14.66
C MET A 1 71.21 -11.28 -14.03
N GLU A 2 70.52 -10.84 -12.98
CA GLU A 2 69.61 -11.67 -12.18
C GLU A 2 68.28 -11.87 -12.91
N ARG A 3 67.73 -13.08 -12.80
CA ARG A 3 66.35 -13.39 -13.22
C ARG A 3 65.39 -12.95 -12.11
N PRO A 4 64.25 -12.32 -12.41
CA PRO A 4 63.10 -12.38 -11.53
C PRO A 4 62.20 -13.58 -11.89
N LYS A 5 61.73 -14.24 -10.84
CA LYS A 5 60.84 -15.40 -10.82
C LYS A 5 59.41 -15.03 -11.25
N LEU A 6 58.71 -16.01 -11.81
CA LEU A 6 57.25 -16.01 -12.03
C LEU A 6 56.50 -15.51 -10.79
N ALA A 7 55.66 -14.50 -10.96
CA ALA A 7 54.55 -14.21 -10.05
C ALA A 7 53.30 -14.89 -10.62
N VAL A 8 52.86 -15.94 -9.93
CA VAL A 8 51.52 -16.51 -10.08
C VAL A 8 50.54 -15.46 -9.54
N VAL A 9 49.75 -14.85 -10.41
CA VAL A 9 48.64 -13.99 -9.98
C VAL A 9 47.55 -14.93 -9.50
N SER A 10 47.31 -14.91 -8.20
CA SER A 10 46.27 -15.65 -7.52
C SER A 10 44.88 -15.23 -8.02
N GLU A 11 44.14 -16.19 -8.57
CA GLU A 11 42.68 -16.14 -8.64
C GLU A 11 42.15 -16.05 -7.20
N THR A 12 41.63 -14.89 -6.80
CA THR A 12 40.61 -14.73 -5.75
C THR A 12 40.33 -13.24 -5.57
N ASP A 13 39.37 -12.72 -6.32
CA ASP A 13 38.42 -11.76 -5.73
C ASP A 13 37.12 -11.78 -6.53
N THR A 14 36.43 -12.92 -6.45
CA THR A 14 35.01 -12.97 -6.79
C THR A 14 34.28 -12.30 -5.62
N ASP A 15 34.17 -10.98 -5.74
CA ASP A 15 33.55 -10.12 -4.76
C ASP A 15 32.16 -10.66 -4.40
N LYS A 16 31.99 -10.94 -3.11
CA LYS A 16 30.78 -11.51 -2.54
C LYS A 16 29.72 -10.41 -2.55
N PHE A 17 28.88 -10.38 -3.59
CA PHE A 17 27.60 -9.68 -3.50
C PHE A 17 26.76 -10.30 -2.39
N SER A 18 26.86 -9.71 -1.21
CA SER A 18 26.04 -10.07 -0.06
C SER A 18 24.63 -9.54 -0.27
N VAL A 19 23.63 -10.31 0.16
CA VAL A 19 22.19 -9.98 0.10
C VAL A 19 21.83 -8.68 0.84
N ALA A 20 22.80 -8.05 1.52
CA ALA A 20 22.65 -6.78 2.23
C ALA A 20 22.47 -5.55 1.31
N ASP A 21 22.76 -5.65 0.00
CA ASP A 21 22.65 -4.52 -0.95
C ASP A 21 21.27 -4.39 -1.64
N THR A 22 20.22 -5.02 -1.10
CA THR A 22 18.91 -5.06 -1.77
C THR A 22 17.96 -3.91 -1.40
N ALA A 23 18.36 -2.98 -0.52
CA ALA A 23 17.48 -1.91 -0.03
C ALA A 23 18.17 -0.54 0.04
N ILE A 24 17.55 0.47 -0.60
CA ILE A 24 18.02 1.86 -0.60
C ILE A 24 17.05 2.71 0.24
N ARG A 25 17.60 3.49 1.17
CA ARG A 25 16.83 4.50 1.92
C ARG A 25 16.73 5.77 1.10
N VAL A 26 15.50 6.23 0.85
CA VAL A 26 15.21 7.43 0.08
C VAL A 26 14.40 8.39 0.95
N ASP A 27 14.72 9.68 0.88
CA ASP A 27 13.95 10.73 1.56
C ASP A 27 12.54 10.83 0.95
N VAL A 28 11.53 10.97 1.81
CA VAL A 28 10.12 11.15 1.41
C VAL A 28 9.96 12.35 0.46
N ALA A 29 10.70 13.44 0.68
CA ALA A 29 10.63 14.62 -0.18
C ALA A 29 11.08 14.34 -1.63
N VAL A 30 11.99 13.37 -1.83
CA VAL A 30 12.42 12.95 -3.16
C VAL A 30 11.31 12.15 -3.85
N LEU A 31 10.65 11.24 -3.13
CA LEU A 31 9.50 10.49 -3.66
C LEU A 31 8.34 11.42 -4.01
N ASP A 32 8.05 12.41 -3.16
CA ASP A 32 6.99 13.40 -3.43
C ASP A 32 7.31 14.26 -4.66
N LYS A 33 8.56 14.69 -4.83
CA LYS A 33 8.99 15.40 -6.05
C LYS A 33 8.84 14.53 -7.30
N LEU A 34 9.22 13.25 -7.21
CA LEU A 34 9.13 12.31 -8.32
C LEU A 34 7.66 12.08 -8.71
N MET A 35 6.76 11.94 -7.73
CA MET A 35 5.32 11.88 -7.95
C MET A 35 4.76 13.09 -8.70
N ASN A 36 5.19 14.30 -8.33
CA ASN A 36 4.75 15.51 -9.04
C ASN A 36 5.21 15.52 -10.50
N LEU A 37 6.47 15.13 -10.77
CA LEU A 37 7.00 15.04 -12.13
C LEU A 37 6.27 13.98 -12.97
N VAL A 38 5.97 12.82 -12.37
CA VAL A 38 5.15 11.79 -13.02
C VAL A 38 3.74 12.31 -13.31
N GLY A 39 3.15 13.10 -12.39
CA GLY A 39 1.86 13.75 -12.61
C GLY A 39 1.86 14.67 -13.83
N GLU A 40 2.85 15.57 -13.92
CA GLU A 40 3.03 16.45 -15.09
C GLU A 40 3.26 15.65 -16.38
N LEU A 41 4.07 14.58 -16.32
CA LEU A 41 4.30 13.70 -17.46
C LEU A 41 3.01 13.04 -17.94
N VAL A 42 2.15 12.58 -17.03
CA VAL A 42 0.84 11.99 -17.36
C VAL A 42 -0.06 13.03 -18.05
N ILE A 43 -0.06 14.28 -17.58
CA ILE A 43 -0.82 15.38 -18.23
C ILE A 43 -0.33 15.58 -19.67
N CYS A 44 0.98 15.75 -19.87
CA CYS A 44 1.56 15.93 -21.20
C CYS A 44 1.28 14.73 -22.11
N ARG A 45 1.40 13.50 -21.61
CA ARG A 45 1.09 12.27 -22.34
C ARG A 45 -0.39 12.22 -22.75
N ASN A 46 -1.31 12.63 -21.88
CA ASN A 46 -2.73 12.69 -22.21
C ASN A 46 -3.02 13.72 -23.32
N GLN A 47 -2.40 14.89 -23.27
CA GLN A 47 -2.50 15.89 -24.34
C GLN A 47 -1.98 15.35 -25.68
N ILE A 48 -0.82 14.70 -25.69
CA ILE A 48 -0.26 14.08 -26.91
C ILE A 48 -1.21 13.04 -27.49
N LEU A 49 -1.81 12.20 -26.64
CA LEU A 49 -2.78 11.20 -27.10
C LEU A 49 -4.06 11.82 -27.64
N GLU A 50 -4.55 12.90 -27.04
CA GLU A 50 -5.70 13.63 -27.54
C GLU A 50 -5.40 14.18 -28.93
N PHE A 51 -4.32 14.94 -29.10
CA PHE A 51 -3.87 15.45 -30.40
C PHE A 51 -3.64 14.34 -31.44
N SER A 52 -3.07 13.21 -31.01
CA SER A 52 -2.84 12.05 -31.87
C SER A 52 -4.15 11.43 -32.38
N HIS A 53 -5.24 11.52 -31.63
CA HIS A 53 -6.54 10.97 -32.01
C HIS A 53 -7.40 11.97 -32.79
N SER A 54 -7.37 13.26 -32.45
CA SER A 54 -8.24 14.28 -33.03
C SER A 54 -7.70 14.91 -34.31
N GLU A 55 -6.39 15.19 -34.38
CA GLU A 55 -5.81 16.04 -35.44
C GLU A 55 -4.91 15.27 -36.41
N ILE A 56 -4.32 14.14 -35.99
CA ILE A 56 -3.25 13.46 -36.74
C ILE A 56 -3.77 12.18 -37.41
N LYS A 57 -3.57 12.08 -38.73
CA LYS A 57 -3.87 10.87 -39.54
C LYS A 57 -2.66 9.98 -39.81
N ASP A 58 -1.49 10.33 -39.28
CA ASP A 58 -0.26 9.55 -39.42
C ASP A 58 -0.26 8.35 -38.45
N ASP A 59 -0.26 7.15 -39.00
CA ASP A 59 -0.24 5.89 -38.25
C ASP A 59 1.09 5.67 -37.51
N ALA A 60 2.21 6.17 -38.03
CA ALA A 60 3.50 6.08 -37.36
C ALA A 60 3.50 6.90 -36.06
N PHE A 61 2.97 8.13 -36.12
CA PHE A 61 2.81 8.98 -34.93
C PHE A 61 1.88 8.37 -33.89
N LYS A 62 0.75 7.79 -34.32
CA LYS A 62 -0.17 7.07 -33.42
C LYS A 62 0.50 5.89 -32.72
N SER A 63 1.30 5.11 -33.45
CA SER A 63 2.05 3.98 -32.89
C SER A 63 3.04 4.43 -31.81
N VAL A 64 3.82 5.49 -32.07
CA VAL A 64 4.78 6.04 -31.09
C VAL A 64 4.06 6.61 -29.86
N SER A 65 2.95 7.32 -30.07
CA SER A 65 2.14 7.87 -28.97
C SER A 65 1.52 6.77 -28.11
N GLY A 66 1.07 5.67 -28.71
CA GLY A 66 0.60 4.48 -28.00
C GLY A 66 1.71 3.81 -27.17
N ARG A 67 2.95 3.77 -27.68
CA ARG A 67 4.09 3.27 -26.91
C ARG A 67 4.46 4.21 -25.75
N LEU A 68 4.43 5.52 -25.97
CA LEU A 68 4.64 6.51 -24.90
C LEU A 68 3.62 6.34 -23.77
N ASN A 69 2.36 6.10 -24.11
CA ASN A 69 1.31 5.79 -23.14
C ASN A 69 1.68 4.60 -22.25
N LEU A 70 2.04 3.47 -22.87
CA LEU A 70 2.35 2.24 -22.15
C LEU A 70 3.50 2.47 -21.15
N VAL A 71 4.63 3.00 -21.64
CA VAL A 71 5.82 3.24 -20.81
C VAL A 71 5.53 4.23 -19.68
N THR A 72 4.74 5.28 -19.95
CA THR A 72 4.37 6.27 -18.93
C THR A 72 3.47 5.66 -17.86
N SER A 73 2.52 4.79 -18.26
CA SER A 73 1.63 4.08 -17.34
C SER A 73 2.40 3.11 -16.46
N GLU A 74 3.33 2.34 -17.03
CA GLU A 74 4.21 1.44 -16.28
C GLU A 74 5.11 2.20 -15.30
N LEU A 75 5.67 3.34 -15.73
CA LEU A 75 6.46 4.21 -14.86
C LEU A 75 5.61 4.76 -13.70
N GLN A 76 4.40 5.25 -14.00
CA GLN A 76 3.49 5.76 -12.99
C GLN A 76 3.15 4.68 -11.95
N GLU A 77 2.81 3.47 -12.40
CA GLU A 77 2.53 2.35 -11.52
C GLU A 77 3.75 1.97 -10.66
N GLY A 78 4.92 1.87 -11.28
CA GLY A 78 6.17 1.54 -10.59
C GLY A 78 6.50 2.56 -9.50
N VAL A 79 6.33 3.85 -9.80
CA VAL A 79 6.56 4.94 -8.84
C VAL A 79 5.53 4.90 -7.70
N MET A 80 4.24 4.71 -8.01
CA MET A 80 3.21 4.57 -6.99
C MET A 80 3.51 3.42 -6.02
N LYS A 81 4.04 2.30 -6.51
CA LYS A 81 4.47 1.16 -5.67
C LYS A 81 5.58 1.52 -4.69
N THR A 82 6.53 2.38 -5.08
CA THR A 82 7.63 2.79 -4.17
C THR A 82 7.17 3.55 -2.93
N ARG A 83 5.95 4.08 -2.94
CA ARG A 83 5.34 4.82 -1.82
C ARG A 83 4.48 3.94 -0.92
N MET A 84 4.21 2.69 -1.31
CA MET A 84 3.36 1.82 -0.52
C MET A 84 4.03 1.47 0.81
N GLN A 85 3.24 1.47 1.86
CA GLN A 85 3.66 1.15 3.22
C GLN A 85 2.72 0.08 3.78
N PRO A 86 3.24 -0.88 4.57
CA PRO A 86 2.39 -1.87 5.22
C PRO A 86 1.43 -1.17 6.19
N ILE A 87 0.15 -1.58 6.17
CA ILE A 87 -0.89 -1.02 7.04
C ILE A 87 -0.71 -1.38 8.52
N ARG A 88 0.27 -2.22 8.85
CA ARG A 88 0.71 -2.61 10.20
C ARG A 88 0.65 -1.49 11.24
N THR A 89 1.13 -0.29 10.91
CA THR A 89 1.17 0.84 11.86
C THR A 89 -0.22 1.29 12.31
N LEU A 90 -1.23 1.17 11.46
CA LEU A 90 -2.63 1.43 11.77
C LEU A 90 -3.25 0.25 12.54
N TRP A 91 -2.99 -0.99 12.11
CA TRP A 91 -3.53 -2.20 12.75
C TRP A 91 -3.11 -2.30 14.22
N ASN A 92 -1.87 -1.94 14.54
CA ASN A 92 -1.35 -1.95 15.90
C ASN A 92 -2.11 -1.03 16.88
N LYS A 93 -2.85 -0.03 16.36
CA LYS A 93 -3.63 0.90 17.20
C LYS A 93 -5.03 0.37 17.52
N PHE A 94 -5.64 -0.42 16.63
CA PHE A 94 -7.03 -0.82 16.76
C PHE A 94 -7.35 -1.72 17.95
N PRO A 95 -6.51 -2.67 18.40
CA PRO A 95 -6.79 -3.47 19.59
C PRO A 95 -7.08 -2.63 20.83
N ARG A 96 -6.33 -1.53 21.01
CA ARG A 96 -6.54 -0.61 22.13
C ARG A 96 -7.82 0.18 21.95
N VAL A 97 -8.02 0.79 20.78
CA VAL A 97 -9.22 1.57 20.47
C VAL A 97 -10.50 0.74 20.65
N VAL A 98 -10.52 -0.49 20.12
CA VAL A 98 -11.65 -1.42 20.26
C VAL A 98 -11.89 -1.78 21.72
N ARG A 99 -10.84 -2.08 22.49
CA ARG A 99 -10.96 -2.41 23.91
C ARG A 99 -11.53 -1.25 24.72
N ASP A 100 -11.02 -0.04 24.50
CA ASP A 100 -11.44 1.16 25.23
C ASP A 100 -12.92 1.49 24.93
N ILE A 101 -13.34 1.40 23.66
CA ILE A 101 -14.73 1.58 23.27
C ILE A 101 -15.62 0.47 23.85
N ALA A 102 -15.22 -0.79 23.73
CA ALA A 102 -15.97 -1.92 24.26
C ALA A 102 -16.20 -1.82 25.77
N LEU A 103 -15.17 -1.43 26.54
CA LEU A 103 -15.27 -1.17 27.97
C LEU A 103 -16.24 -0.03 28.28
N SER A 104 -16.18 1.07 27.53
CA SER A 104 -17.09 2.21 27.72
C SER A 104 -18.56 1.87 27.48
N LEU A 105 -18.83 0.85 26.66
CA LEU A 105 -20.18 0.38 26.33
C LEU A 105 -20.62 -0.84 27.15
N GLY A 106 -19.77 -1.37 28.02
CA GLY A 106 -20.05 -2.60 28.76
C GLY A 106 -20.17 -3.85 27.87
N LYS A 107 -19.52 -3.87 26.70
CA LYS A 107 -19.62 -4.96 25.72
C LYS A 107 -18.39 -5.85 25.74
N GLN A 108 -18.58 -7.15 25.56
CA GLN A 108 -17.49 -8.11 25.38
C GLN A 108 -17.25 -8.34 23.88
N VAL A 109 -16.00 -8.12 23.45
CA VAL A 109 -15.60 -8.10 22.03
C VAL A 109 -14.33 -8.92 21.84
N ARG A 110 -14.32 -9.78 20.81
CA ARG A 110 -13.10 -10.37 20.26
C ARG A 110 -12.79 -9.68 18.94
N LEU A 111 -11.63 -9.04 18.86
CA LEU A 111 -11.15 -8.42 17.63
C LEU A 111 -10.33 -9.45 16.84
N GLU A 112 -10.74 -9.69 15.60
CA GLU A 112 -9.98 -10.44 14.60
C GLU A 112 -9.52 -9.44 13.52
N MET A 113 -8.25 -9.47 13.16
CA MET A 113 -7.68 -8.59 12.13
C MET A 113 -6.88 -9.43 11.15
N GLU A 114 -7.10 -9.21 9.86
CA GLU A 114 -6.40 -9.88 8.76
C GLU A 114 -5.81 -8.80 7.82
N GLY A 115 -4.79 -9.14 7.02
CA GLY A 115 -4.20 -8.21 6.04
C GLY A 115 -3.24 -7.16 6.61
N GLU A 116 -2.58 -7.43 7.74
CA GLU A 116 -1.60 -6.49 8.34
C GLU A 116 -0.41 -6.20 7.40
N GLU A 117 -0.03 -7.17 6.58
CA GLU A 117 1.05 -7.06 5.59
C GLU A 117 0.62 -6.36 4.30
N THR A 118 -0.66 -5.99 4.16
CA THR A 118 -1.13 -5.32 2.94
C THR A 118 -0.48 -3.95 2.83
N GLU A 119 0.19 -3.72 1.71
CA GLU A 119 0.83 -2.46 1.40
C GLU A 119 -0.18 -1.51 0.76
N LEU A 120 -0.19 -0.26 1.23
CA LEU A 120 -1.11 0.78 0.78
C LEU A 120 -0.38 2.12 0.67
N ASP A 121 -0.91 3.02 -0.13
CA ASP A 121 -0.38 4.39 -0.19
C ASP A 121 -0.47 5.07 1.18
N LYS A 122 0.51 5.91 1.51
CA LYS A 122 0.59 6.71 2.75
C LYS A 122 -0.69 7.49 3.06
N ILE A 123 -1.52 7.82 2.06
CA ILE A 123 -2.86 8.43 2.25
C ILE A 123 -3.76 7.61 3.19
N ILE A 124 -3.50 6.31 3.39
CA ILE A 124 -4.25 5.47 4.32
C ILE A 124 -4.30 6.02 5.76
N GLU A 125 -3.28 6.77 6.19
CA GLU A 125 -3.29 7.43 7.51
C GLU A 125 -4.45 8.42 7.66
N ALA A 126 -4.86 9.09 6.60
CA ALA A 126 -6.02 9.98 6.61
C ALA A 126 -7.35 9.22 6.80
N ILE A 127 -7.39 7.94 6.43
CA ILE A 127 -8.57 7.07 6.53
C ILE A 127 -8.70 6.45 7.94
N ALA A 128 -7.66 6.56 8.78
CA ALA A 128 -7.66 6.03 10.15
C ALA A 128 -8.84 6.55 11.00
N ASN A 129 -9.18 7.84 10.88
CA ASN A 129 -10.28 8.45 11.60
C ASN A 129 -11.65 7.91 11.13
N PRO A 130 -11.97 7.89 9.82
CA PRO A 130 -13.14 7.19 9.30
C PRO A 130 -13.27 5.72 9.75
N LEU A 131 -12.18 4.95 9.74
CA LEU A 131 -12.20 3.54 10.19
C LEU A 131 -12.52 3.43 11.67
N THR A 132 -11.96 4.31 12.50
CA THR A 132 -12.29 4.38 13.93
C THR A 132 -13.77 4.67 14.14
N HIS A 133 -14.36 5.54 13.31
CA HIS A 133 -15.79 5.83 13.36
C HIS A 133 -16.63 4.61 12.95
N LEU A 134 -16.23 3.86 11.92
CA LEU A 134 -16.90 2.62 11.54
C LEU A 134 -16.85 1.58 12.66
N ILE A 135 -15.67 1.38 13.28
CA ILE A 135 -15.50 0.49 14.42
C ILE A 135 -16.43 0.90 15.57
N ARG A 136 -16.49 2.20 15.90
CA ARG A 136 -17.41 2.71 16.92
C ARG A 136 -18.87 2.40 16.57
N ASN A 137 -19.30 2.64 15.33
CA ASN A 137 -20.67 2.34 14.91
C ASN A 137 -21.00 0.84 15.02
N CYS A 138 -20.07 -0.03 14.64
CA CYS A 138 -20.20 -1.47 14.81
C CYS A 138 -20.32 -1.85 16.30
N LEU A 139 -19.55 -1.22 17.18
CA LEU A 139 -19.59 -1.51 18.62
C LEU A 139 -20.82 -0.91 19.30
N ASP A 140 -21.21 0.32 18.97
CA ASP A 140 -22.34 1.03 19.57
C ASP A 140 -23.68 0.40 19.16
N ARG A 141 -23.85 0.17 17.86
CA ARG A 141 -25.15 -0.22 17.26
C ARG A 141 -25.17 -1.62 16.66
N GLY A 142 -24.03 -2.11 16.20
CA GLY A 142 -23.95 -3.40 15.51
C GLY A 142 -23.78 -4.61 16.44
N LEU A 143 -23.35 -4.39 17.68
CA LEU A 143 -23.03 -5.45 18.63
C LEU A 143 -23.91 -5.34 19.87
N GLU A 144 -24.62 -6.38 20.23
CA GLU A 144 -25.49 -6.38 21.42
C GLU A 144 -24.68 -6.52 22.72
N THR A 145 -25.30 -6.14 23.85
CA THR A 145 -24.72 -6.35 25.18
C THR A 145 -24.70 -7.84 25.55
N PRO A 146 -23.81 -8.28 26.46
CA PRO A 146 -23.73 -9.69 26.85
C PRO A 146 -25.05 -10.27 27.36
N GLU A 147 -25.86 -9.46 28.04
CA GLU A 147 -27.17 -9.84 28.57
C GLU A 147 -28.16 -10.20 27.44
N VAL A 148 -28.21 -9.39 26.38
CA VAL A 148 -29.06 -9.61 25.21
C VAL A 148 -28.59 -10.83 24.41
N ARG A 149 -27.27 -11.11 24.34
CA ARG A 149 -26.77 -12.30 23.63
C ARG A 149 -27.17 -13.62 24.29
N VAL A 150 -27.21 -13.64 25.63
CA VAL A 150 -27.55 -14.86 26.39
C VAL A 150 -29.06 -15.06 26.49
N ASN A 151 -29.84 -13.98 26.48
CA ASN A 151 -31.30 -14.01 26.50
C ASN A 151 -31.87 -13.06 25.44
N PRO A 152 -31.76 -13.43 24.15
CA PRO A 152 -32.23 -12.58 23.07
C PRO A 152 -33.75 -12.41 23.15
N PRO A 153 -34.27 -11.19 22.95
CA PRO A 153 -35.70 -11.04 22.72
C PRO A 153 -36.10 -11.87 21.49
N SER A 154 -37.28 -12.49 21.56
CA SER A 154 -37.72 -13.55 20.65
C SER A 154 -37.76 -13.20 19.15
N ASP A 155 -37.51 -11.94 18.77
CA ASP A 155 -37.60 -11.43 17.40
C ASP A 155 -36.31 -10.73 16.87
N GLU A 156 -35.15 -10.83 17.54
CA GLU A 156 -33.92 -10.08 17.14
C GLU A 156 -32.70 -10.95 16.80
N PHE A 157 -31.92 -10.51 15.81
CA PHE A 157 -30.72 -11.19 15.30
C PHE A 157 -29.47 -10.82 16.09
N VAL A 158 -28.90 -11.79 16.81
CA VAL A 158 -27.66 -11.60 17.59
C VAL A 158 -26.42 -11.52 16.69
N CYS A 159 -25.71 -10.39 16.70
CA CYS A 159 -24.47 -10.20 15.94
C CYS A 159 -23.22 -10.60 16.75
N GLU A 160 -22.54 -11.68 16.36
CA GLU A 160 -21.36 -12.22 17.09
C GLU A 160 -19.99 -11.82 16.53
N ARG A 161 -19.88 -11.31 15.29
CA ARG A 161 -18.58 -11.08 14.63
C ARG A 161 -18.51 -9.74 13.92
N ILE A 162 -17.48 -8.95 14.22
CA ILE A 162 -17.09 -7.79 13.40
C ILE A 162 -16.11 -8.28 12.33
N ALA A 163 -16.66 -8.43 11.13
CA ALA A 163 -16.05 -8.57 9.80
C ALA A 163 -15.01 -9.68 9.53
N LYS A 164 -15.42 -10.64 8.71
CA LYS A 164 -14.58 -11.52 7.88
C LYS A 164 -14.46 -10.87 6.50
N ALA A 165 -13.27 -10.45 6.07
CA ALA A 165 -13.04 -10.08 4.68
C ALA A 165 -12.71 -11.36 3.90
N VAL A 166 -13.50 -11.63 2.86
CA VAL A 166 -13.34 -12.80 2.00
C VAL A 166 -12.08 -12.63 1.15
N LYS A 167 -11.36 -13.75 0.96
CA LYS A 167 -10.22 -13.90 0.04
C LYS A 167 -10.44 -13.26 -1.32
#